data_AF-A0AAX3RIE1-F1
#
_entry.id   AF-A0AAX3RIE1-F1
#
_cell.length_a   1.000
_cell.length_b   1.000
_cell.length_c   1.000
_cell.angle_alpha   90.00
_cell.angle_beta   90.00
_cell.angle_gamma   90.00
#
_symmetry.space_group_name_H-M   'P 1'
#
loop_
_entity.id
_entity.type
_entity.pdbx_description
1 polymer ?
#
loop_
_entity_poly.entity_id
_entity_poly.type
_entity_poly.pdbx_seq_one_letter_code
_entity_poly.pdbx_strand_id
1 'polypeptide(L)'
;MTQFQKGAAALGALQSGGNEGGNLNTIDFAKFSVGSSYKVRVLGTEDLMQYFGYGVYKKVNTFVAKNPSTRNEKGFVVSDHTPWDLAEKYHRDLQFAARDAGNEKEEKAQSQEASKYRAKERFAMGFVDLATGKEIVVDLTRNQALDVYATITKYEKKLGKLAFELTKTNATGQAKDTKVALTPLIDFDEDLNEKERENFAKFDGKEFNSALFDGLLFEADEKTQIENLVAAGFDISLIGLSLGAGSEDSEAPAEDSFDF
;
A
#
# COMPACT_ATOMS: atom_id res chain seq x y z
N MET A 1 13.90 -13.46 -5.15
CA MET A 1 13.93 -12.13 -4.51
C MET A 1 12.90 -11.23 -5.18
N THR A 2 11.69 -11.74 -5.24
CA THR A 2 10.46 -11.08 -5.66
C THR A 2 9.95 -10.24 -4.47
N GLN A 3 9.21 -9.15 -4.69
CA GLN A 3 9.04 -8.08 -3.68
C GLN A 3 7.75 -8.12 -2.80
N PHE A 4 6.67 -8.81 -3.20
CA PHE A 4 5.33 -8.66 -2.59
C PHE A 4 4.65 -9.98 -2.24
N GLN A 5 4.50 -10.27 -0.96
CA GLN A 5 3.94 -11.54 -0.45
C GLN A 5 2.50 -11.72 -0.91
N LYS A 6 2.13 -12.92 -1.38
CA LYS A 6 0.78 -13.30 -1.83
C LYS A 6 0.28 -14.55 -1.10
N GLY A 7 -1.03 -14.82 -1.14
CA GLY A 7 -1.57 -16.13 -0.74
C GLY A 7 -1.37 -16.44 0.75
N ALA A 8 -1.15 -17.72 1.08
CA ALA A 8 -0.75 -18.20 2.40
C ALA A 8 0.39 -17.39 3.05
N ALA A 9 1.33 -16.86 2.26
CA ALA A 9 2.41 -16.03 2.79
C ALA A 9 1.92 -14.67 3.28
N ALA A 10 0.96 -14.05 2.58
CA ALA A 10 0.33 -12.80 3.00
C ALA A 10 -0.67 -12.98 4.15
N LEU A 11 -1.35 -14.15 4.21
CA LEU A 11 -2.14 -14.54 5.40
C LEU A 11 -1.24 -14.80 6.60
N GLY A 12 -0.13 -15.51 6.39
CA GLY A 12 0.99 -15.59 7.31
C GLY A 12 1.32 -14.20 7.80
N ALA A 13 1.60 -13.24 6.92
CA ALA A 13 1.96 -11.86 7.24
C ALA A 13 0.98 -11.07 8.09
N LEU A 14 -0.32 -11.32 7.91
CA LEU A 14 -1.38 -10.75 8.71
C LEU A 14 -1.26 -11.16 10.19
N GLN A 15 -0.57 -12.28 10.47
CA GLN A 15 -0.29 -12.85 11.79
C GLN A 15 1.23 -12.90 12.15
N SER A 16 2.16 -12.85 11.18
CA SER A 16 3.66 -12.79 11.23
C SER A 16 4.29 -12.78 9.80
N GLY A 17 5.11 -11.78 9.40
CA GLY A 17 5.51 -11.44 7.99
C GLY A 17 6.48 -12.34 7.15
N GLY A 18 6.26 -12.43 5.81
CA GLY A 18 7.23 -12.79 4.71
C GLY A 18 6.71 -13.76 3.60
N ASN A 19 6.94 -13.66 2.26
CA ASN A 19 7.41 -12.60 1.31
C ASN A 19 7.05 -12.93 -0.20
N GLU A 20 7.32 -12.04 -1.20
CA GLU A 20 7.48 -12.27 -2.70
C GLU A 20 6.26 -12.56 -3.67
N GLY A 21 6.04 -12.04 -4.93
CA GLY A 21 6.24 -10.73 -5.67
C GLY A 21 6.01 -10.70 -7.25
N GLY A 22 5.96 -9.53 -7.96
CA GLY A 22 5.90 -9.41 -9.48
C GLY A 22 5.30 -8.11 -10.15
N ASN A 23 5.41 -7.93 -11.50
CA ASN A 23 5.05 -6.70 -12.28
C ASN A 23 4.34 -6.97 -13.65
N LEU A 24 3.24 -6.25 -14.00
CA LEU A 24 2.71 -6.06 -15.38
C LEU A 24 1.65 -4.91 -15.50
N ASN A 25 1.54 -4.25 -16.66
CA ASN A 25 0.77 -3.01 -16.86
C ASN A 25 -0.79 -3.14 -16.88
N THR A 26 -1.47 -2.05 -16.52
CA THR A 26 -2.94 -1.80 -16.57
C THR A 26 -3.83 -2.46 -15.50
N ILE A 27 -3.28 -2.72 -14.32
CA ILE A 27 -4.06 -3.17 -13.15
C ILE A 27 -4.02 -2.10 -12.07
N ASP A 28 -5.13 -1.39 -11.89
CA ASP A 28 -5.32 -0.38 -10.85
C ASP A 28 -6.15 -0.93 -9.68
N PHE A 29 -5.94 -0.37 -8.48
CA PHE A 29 -6.85 -0.61 -7.36
C PHE A 29 -8.27 -0.16 -7.68
N ALA A 30 -9.26 -0.99 -7.31
CA ALA A 30 -10.66 -0.64 -7.39
C ALA A 30 -10.95 0.58 -6.50
N LYS A 31 -11.70 1.55 -7.04
CA LYS A 31 -11.96 2.84 -6.38
C LYS A 31 -12.90 2.68 -5.17
N PHE A 32 -12.31 2.36 -4.03
CA PHE A 32 -13.03 2.15 -2.78
C PHE A 32 -12.95 3.40 -1.87
N SER A 33 -13.86 4.33 -2.09
CA SER A 33 -13.99 5.60 -1.35
C SER A 33 -14.90 5.50 -0.11
N VAL A 34 -14.83 6.47 0.79
CA VAL A 34 -15.83 6.59 1.87
C VAL A 34 -17.21 6.81 1.25
N GLY A 35 -18.20 6.06 1.73
CA GLY A 35 -19.58 6.10 1.22
C GLY A 35 -19.85 5.18 0.02
N SER A 36 -18.85 4.42 -0.47
CA SER A 36 -19.08 3.37 -1.47
C SER A 36 -19.17 1.98 -0.83
N SER A 37 -19.91 1.08 -1.48
CA SER A 37 -19.89 -0.35 -1.23
C SER A 37 -19.74 -1.15 -2.54
N TYR A 38 -19.35 -2.41 -2.39
CA TYR A 38 -19.38 -3.43 -3.44
C TYR A 38 -20.12 -4.65 -2.92
N LYS A 39 -21.01 -5.25 -3.71
CA LYS A 39 -21.44 -6.63 -3.47
C LYS A 39 -20.41 -7.56 -4.09
N VAL A 40 -19.82 -8.44 -3.29
CA VAL A 40 -18.66 -9.24 -3.66
C VAL A 40 -18.86 -10.73 -3.40
N ARG A 41 -18.19 -11.56 -4.21
CA ARG A 41 -17.83 -12.93 -3.84
C ARG A 41 -16.37 -12.96 -3.40
N VAL A 42 -16.09 -13.73 -2.36
CA VAL A 42 -14.75 -14.07 -1.88
C VAL A 42 -14.43 -15.47 -2.40
N LEU A 43 -13.24 -15.69 -2.97
CA LEU A 43 -12.88 -16.98 -3.60
C LEU A 43 -12.05 -17.84 -2.64
N GLY A 44 -11.11 -17.24 -1.93
CA GLY A 44 -10.30 -17.87 -0.88
C GLY A 44 -10.15 -16.99 0.37
N THR A 45 -9.61 -17.59 1.43
CA THR A 45 -9.14 -16.86 2.63
C THR A 45 -7.85 -16.09 2.35
N GLU A 46 -7.09 -16.52 1.36
CA GLU A 46 -5.71 -16.11 1.09
C GLU A 46 -5.57 -15.15 -0.11
N ASP A 47 -6.68 -14.60 -0.59
CA ASP A 47 -6.73 -13.65 -1.72
C ASP A 47 -6.22 -12.26 -1.29
N LEU A 48 -4.99 -12.16 -0.78
CA LEU A 48 -4.37 -10.91 -0.34
C LEU A 48 -2.86 -10.82 -0.62
N MET A 49 -2.36 -9.59 -0.62
CA MET A 49 -0.96 -9.22 -0.70
C MET A 49 -0.62 -8.16 0.36
N GLN A 50 0.52 -8.31 1.05
CA GLN A 50 1.07 -7.28 1.95
C GLN A 50 2.13 -6.45 1.22
N TYR A 51 2.14 -5.13 1.43
CA TYR A 51 3.20 -4.24 0.96
C TYR A 51 3.46 -3.07 1.93
N PHE A 52 4.62 -2.42 1.79
CA PHE A 52 5.00 -1.23 2.54
C PHE A 52 5.04 -0.02 1.60
N GLY A 53 3.97 0.79 1.63
CA GLY A 53 3.82 1.96 0.79
C GLY A 53 4.35 3.24 1.43
N TYR A 54 5.18 3.99 0.71
CA TYR A 54 5.56 5.36 1.03
C TYR A 54 4.58 6.36 0.40
N GLY A 55 4.59 7.60 0.85
CA GLY A 55 3.79 8.68 0.28
C GLY A 55 3.13 9.61 1.29
N VAL A 56 2.82 10.82 0.83
CA VAL A 56 2.27 11.93 1.62
C VAL A 56 1.01 12.46 0.92
N TYR A 57 -0.13 12.34 1.60
CA TYR A 57 -1.44 12.71 1.07
C TYR A 57 -1.44 14.13 0.46
N LYS A 58 -1.97 14.26 -0.76
CA LYS A 58 -1.98 15.48 -1.61
C LYS A 58 -0.61 16.02 -2.07
N LYS A 59 0.50 15.36 -1.76
CA LYS A 59 1.84 15.75 -2.25
C LYS A 59 2.49 14.67 -3.12
N VAL A 60 2.46 13.43 -2.65
CA VAL A 60 3.15 12.27 -3.25
C VAL A 60 2.19 11.09 -3.23
N ASN A 61 1.93 10.52 -4.42
CA ASN A 61 1.11 9.32 -4.56
C ASN A 61 1.78 8.12 -3.88
N THR A 62 1.00 7.09 -3.55
CA THR A 62 1.57 5.90 -2.90
C THR A 62 2.47 5.13 -3.85
N PHE A 63 3.66 4.78 -3.38
CA PHE A 63 4.66 4.03 -4.14
C PHE A 63 5.37 3.01 -3.23
N VAL A 64 6.06 2.04 -3.84
CA VAL A 64 6.99 1.12 -3.16
C VAL A 64 8.42 1.37 -3.64
N ALA A 65 9.41 1.21 -2.77
CA ALA A 65 10.80 1.39 -3.16
C ALA A 65 11.28 0.17 -3.96
N LYS A 66 11.78 0.37 -5.19
CA LYS A 66 12.27 -0.70 -6.08
C LYS A 66 13.35 -1.58 -5.43
N ASN A 67 14.21 -0.95 -4.63
CA ASN A 67 15.12 -1.62 -3.70
C ASN A 67 14.58 -1.32 -2.28
N PRO A 68 13.79 -2.22 -1.66
CA PRO A 68 13.18 -1.96 -0.36
C PRO A 68 14.14 -2.26 0.80
N SER A 69 14.04 -1.47 1.87
CA SER A 69 14.75 -1.73 3.13
C SER A 69 14.38 -3.07 3.76
N THR A 70 15.38 -3.75 4.33
CA THR A 70 15.15 -4.94 5.15
C THR A 70 14.41 -4.56 6.43
N ARG A 71 13.33 -5.29 6.75
CA ARG A 71 12.48 -5.07 7.92
C ARG A 71 12.42 -6.30 8.81
N ASN A 72 12.26 -6.10 10.12
CA ASN A 72 11.99 -7.18 11.07
C ASN A 72 10.51 -7.59 11.04
N GLU A 73 10.15 -8.66 11.78
CA GLU A 73 8.79 -9.20 11.90
C GLU A 73 7.72 -8.17 12.32
N LYS A 74 8.13 -7.09 12.99
CA LYS A 74 7.26 -6.00 13.46
C LYS A 74 7.16 -4.84 12.44
N GLY A 75 7.77 -4.98 11.26
CA GLY A 75 7.76 -3.99 10.18
C GLY A 75 8.75 -2.83 10.33
N PHE A 76 9.62 -2.83 11.35
CA PHE A 76 10.65 -1.80 11.52
C PHE A 76 11.85 -2.08 10.62
N VAL A 77 12.43 -1.03 10.03
CA VAL A 77 13.67 -1.13 9.24
C VAL A 77 14.84 -1.53 10.12
N VAL A 78 15.72 -2.38 9.59
CA VAL A 78 16.95 -2.81 10.25
C VAL A 78 18.21 -2.59 9.40
N SER A 79 18.10 -2.64 8.06
CA SER A 79 19.19 -2.36 7.13
C SER A 79 18.65 -1.90 5.77
N ASP A 80 19.56 -1.53 4.85
CA ASP A 80 19.25 -1.23 3.45
C ASP A 80 18.31 -0.03 3.26
N HIS A 81 18.44 0.96 4.16
CA HIS A 81 17.58 2.13 4.28
C HIS A 81 17.37 2.87 2.95
N THR A 82 16.12 2.97 2.52
CA THR A 82 15.70 3.89 1.46
C THR A 82 15.94 5.35 1.86
N PRO A 83 16.00 6.31 0.91
CA PRO A 83 15.98 7.74 1.22
C PRO A 83 14.82 8.14 2.15
N TRP A 84 13.66 7.50 2.02
CA TRP A 84 12.48 7.77 2.86
C TRP A 84 12.63 7.25 4.30
N ASP A 85 13.30 6.11 4.50
CA ASP A 85 13.60 5.62 5.85
C ASP A 85 14.72 6.45 6.50
N LEU A 86 15.67 7.00 5.72
CA LEU A 86 16.64 7.98 6.22
C LEU A 86 15.95 9.29 6.68
N ALA A 87 14.98 9.78 5.90
CA ALA A 87 14.17 10.95 6.28
C ALA A 87 13.30 10.68 7.54
N GLU A 88 12.73 9.47 7.69
CA GLU A 88 12.10 9.07 8.95
C GLU A 88 13.10 9.08 10.10
N LYS A 89 14.26 8.45 9.92
CA LYS A 89 15.29 8.30 10.94
C LYS A 89 15.78 9.65 11.45
N TYR A 90 16.04 10.61 10.55
CA TYR A 90 16.45 11.98 10.91
C TYR A 90 15.47 12.61 11.93
N HIS A 91 14.17 12.59 11.62
CA HIS A 91 13.15 13.13 12.53
C HIS A 91 12.96 12.25 13.79
N ARG A 92 13.19 10.94 13.71
CA ARG A 92 13.14 10.04 14.87
C ARG A 92 14.29 10.30 15.85
N ASP A 93 15.49 10.57 15.35
CA ASP A 93 16.66 10.93 16.17
C ASP A 93 16.40 12.26 16.90
N LEU A 94 15.83 13.26 16.19
CA LEU A 94 15.40 14.53 16.80
C LEU A 94 14.29 14.35 17.83
N GLN A 95 13.32 13.45 17.59
CA GLN A 95 12.31 13.10 18.59
C GLN A 95 12.96 12.59 19.88
N PHE A 96 13.91 11.65 19.78
CA PHE A 96 14.56 11.08 20.96
C PHE A 96 15.40 12.13 21.71
N ALA A 97 16.15 12.97 21.00
CA ALA A 97 16.88 14.09 21.61
C ALA A 97 15.93 15.07 22.35
N ALA A 98 14.77 15.37 21.77
CA ALA A 98 13.76 16.22 22.40
C ALA A 98 13.15 15.58 23.66
N ARG A 99 12.82 14.29 23.61
CA ARG A 99 12.31 13.52 24.76
C ARG A 99 13.33 13.50 25.90
N ASP A 100 14.59 13.20 25.59
CA ASP A 100 15.66 13.08 26.58
C ASP A 100 16.01 14.46 27.19
N ALA A 101 15.71 15.56 26.47
CA ALA A 101 15.74 16.94 26.98
C ALA A 101 14.45 17.40 27.68
N GLY A 102 13.43 16.54 27.82
CA GLY A 102 12.14 16.87 28.46
C GLY A 102 11.24 17.82 27.64
N ASN A 103 11.49 17.99 26.35
CA ASN A 103 10.74 18.90 25.47
C ASN A 103 9.61 18.16 24.74
N GLU A 104 8.51 17.90 25.45
CA GLU A 104 7.32 17.20 24.92
C GLU A 104 6.74 17.81 23.64
N LYS A 105 6.83 19.14 23.49
CA LYS A 105 6.32 19.85 22.31
C LYS A 105 7.12 19.47 21.06
N GLU A 106 8.43 19.48 21.17
CA GLU A 106 9.34 19.13 20.08
C GLU A 106 9.31 17.62 19.81
N GLU A 107 9.25 16.78 20.85
CA GLU A 107 9.06 15.33 20.70
C GLU A 107 7.82 15.04 19.85
N LYS A 108 6.69 15.68 20.18
CA LYS A 108 5.43 15.50 19.45
C LYS A 108 5.51 16.01 18.01
N ALA A 109 6.19 17.14 17.77
CA ALA A 109 6.37 17.69 16.43
C ALA A 109 7.21 16.74 15.55
N GLN A 110 8.37 16.31 16.05
CA GLN A 110 9.29 15.41 15.34
C GLN A 110 8.68 14.02 15.13
N SER A 111 7.91 13.50 16.07
CA SER A 111 7.15 12.25 15.92
C SER A 111 6.09 12.33 14.80
N GLN A 112 5.40 13.47 14.68
CA GLN A 112 4.45 13.73 13.58
C GLN A 112 5.15 13.88 12.23
N GLU A 113 6.33 14.50 12.21
CA GLU A 113 7.13 14.69 11.00
C GLU A 113 7.70 13.37 10.49
N ALA A 114 8.35 12.58 11.36
CA ALA A 114 8.82 11.21 11.06
C ALA A 114 7.69 10.33 10.47
N SER A 115 6.47 10.44 11.01
CA SER A 115 5.30 9.67 10.57
C SER A 115 4.84 9.97 9.13
N LYS A 116 5.32 11.05 8.50
CA LYS A 116 5.07 11.33 7.08
C LYS A 116 5.91 10.44 6.16
N TYR A 117 7.20 10.28 6.49
CA TYR A 117 8.20 9.59 5.67
C TYR A 117 8.25 8.08 5.93
N ARG A 118 7.85 7.63 7.13
CA ARG A 118 7.75 6.20 7.45
C ARG A 118 6.88 5.45 6.45
N ALA A 119 7.39 4.34 5.91
CA ALA A 119 6.59 3.39 5.14
C ALA A 119 5.36 2.93 5.95
N LYS A 120 4.20 2.90 5.29
CA LYS A 120 2.95 2.44 5.88
C LYS A 120 2.64 1.06 5.34
N GLU A 121 2.45 0.12 6.26
CA GLU A 121 1.99 -1.21 5.93
C GLU A 121 0.55 -1.17 5.39
N ARG A 122 0.35 -1.84 4.26
CA ARG A 122 -0.90 -1.89 3.50
C ARG A 122 -1.17 -3.33 3.06
N PHE A 123 -2.44 -3.62 2.83
CA PHE A 123 -2.89 -4.90 2.32
C PHE A 123 -3.78 -4.67 1.10
N ALA A 124 -3.40 -5.29 -0.01
CA ALA A 124 -4.22 -5.40 -1.22
C ALA A 124 -5.05 -6.68 -1.08
N MET A 125 -6.39 -6.59 -1.11
CA MET A 125 -7.28 -7.75 -0.97
C MET A 125 -8.12 -7.94 -2.24
N GLY A 126 -8.18 -9.19 -2.72
CA GLY A 126 -8.89 -9.62 -3.92
C GLY A 126 -10.34 -10.01 -3.65
N PHE A 127 -11.23 -9.63 -4.57
CA PHE A 127 -12.66 -9.95 -4.55
C PHE A 127 -13.19 -10.08 -5.97
N VAL A 128 -14.36 -10.69 -6.16
CA VAL A 128 -15.15 -10.55 -7.40
C VAL A 128 -16.28 -9.56 -7.16
N ASP A 129 -16.31 -8.45 -7.88
CA ASP A 129 -17.45 -7.53 -7.89
C ASP A 129 -18.62 -8.17 -8.67
N LEU A 130 -19.74 -8.39 -7.98
CA LEU A 130 -20.93 -9.01 -8.55
C LEU A 130 -21.68 -8.10 -9.53
N ALA A 131 -21.55 -6.78 -9.41
CA ALA A 131 -22.22 -5.84 -10.32
C ALA A 131 -21.60 -5.87 -11.73
N THR A 132 -20.26 -5.96 -11.83
CA THR A 132 -19.55 -6.07 -13.12
C THR A 132 -19.22 -7.50 -13.53
N GLY A 133 -19.14 -8.45 -12.60
CA GLY A 133 -18.67 -9.82 -12.84
C GLY A 133 -17.16 -9.91 -13.07
N LYS A 134 -16.39 -8.98 -12.49
CA LYS A 134 -14.94 -8.87 -12.62
C LYS A 134 -14.25 -9.03 -11.28
N GLU A 135 -13.06 -9.60 -11.31
CA GLU A 135 -12.14 -9.54 -10.18
C GLU A 135 -11.65 -8.10 -9.97
N ILE A 136 -11.54 -7.72 -8.70
CA ILE A 136 -11.11 -6.41 -8.23
C ILE A 136 -10.12 -6.57 -7.08
N VAL A 137 -9.21 -5.60 -6.92
CA VAL A 137 -8.30 -5.53 -5.77
C VAL A 137 -8.52 -4.20 -5.03
N VAL A 138 -8.66 -4.24 -3.71
CA VAL A 138 -8.84 -3.04 -2.87
C VAL A 138 -7.66 -2.84 -1.92
N ASP A 139 -7.21 -1.59 -1.77
CA ASP A 139 -6.16 -1.20 -0.83
C ASP A 139 -6.75 -0.85 0.56
N LEU A 140 -6.27 -1.54 1.59
CA LEU A 140 -6.69 -1.42 2.98
C LEU A 140 -5.51 -1.14 3.93
N THR A 141 -5.78 -0.42 5.02
CA THR A 141 -4.84 -0.38 6.17
C THR A 141 -4.83 -1.73 6.90
N ARG A 142 -3.77 -2.03 7.69
CA ARG A 142 -3.72 -3.23 8.56
C ARG A 142 -5.02 -3.47 9.33
N ASN A 143 -5.56 -2.45 10.01
CA ASN A 143 -6.77 -2.61 10.82
C ASN A 143 -8.00 -2.92 9.96
N GLN A 144 -8.15 -2.25 8.81
CA GLN A 144 -9.25 -2.50 7.88
C GLN A 144 -9.17 -3.90 7.25
N ALA A 145 -7.95 -4.37 6.94
CA ALA A 145 -7.72 -5.73 6.44
C ALA A 145 -8.01 -6.79 7.51
N LEU A 146 -7.63 -6.55 8.77
CA LEU A 146 -7.97 -7.42 9.90
C LEU A 146 -9.49 -7.52 10.13
N ASP A 147 -10.20 -6.39 10.09
CA ASP A 147 -11.67 -6.35 10.24
C ASP A 147 -12.38 -7.17 9.14
N VAL A 148 -11.92 -7.02 7.88
CA VAL A 148 -12.44 -7.78 6.73
C VAL A 148 -12.09 -9.26 6.83
N TYR A 149 -10.83 -9.58 7.13
CA TYR A 149 -10.34 -10.95 7.22
C TYR A 149 -10.99 -11.74 8.37
N ALA A 150 -11.34 -11.08 9.47
CA ALA A 150 -12.10 -11.69 10.56
C ALA A 150 -13.48 -12.19 10.10
N THR A 151 -14.18 -11.44 9.24
CA THR A 151 -15.41 -11.93 8.59
C THR A 151 -15.10 -13.10 7.65
N ILE A 152 -14.10 -12.99 6.78
CA ILE A 152 -13.75 -14.07 5.83
C ILE A 152 -13.49 -15.39 6.58
N THR A 153 -12.68 -15.35 7.63
CA THR A 153 -12.38 -16.51 8.49
C THR A 153 -13.64 -17.07 9.15
N LYS A 154 -14.49 -16.19 9.73
CA LYS A 154 -15.75 -16.60 10.39
C LYS A 154 -16.71 -17.32 9.44
N TYR A 155 -16.65 -17.03 8.14
CA TYR A 155 -17.52 -17.61 7.11
C TYR A 155 -16.76 -18.50 6.11
N GLU A 156 -15.53 -18.94 6.40
CA GLU A 156 -14.67 -19.76 5.55
C GLU A 156 -15.41 -20.95 4.92
N LYS A 157 -16.09 -21.76 5.75
CA LYS A 157 -16.88 -22.94 5.33
C LYS A 157 -18.14 -22.61 4.51
N LYS A 158 -18.37 -21.32 4.22
CA LYS A 158 -19.52 -20.77 3.51
C LYS A 158 -19.15 -19.77 2.41
N LEU A 159 -17.86 -19.53 2.11
CA LEU A 159 -17.46 -18.54 1.07
C LEU A 159 -18.07 -18.86 -0.30
N GLY A 160 -18.11 -20.16 -0.69
CA GLY A 160 -18.80 -20.60 -1.91
C GLY A 160 -20.34 -20.58 -1.86
N LYS A 161 -20.94 -20.13 -0.75
CA LYS A 161 -22.40 -20.13 -0.50
C LYS A 161 -22.95 -18.77 -0.08
N LEU A 162 -22.09 -17.78 0.15
CA LEU A 162 -22.47 -16.44 0.61
C LEU A 162 -21.80 -15.39 -0.26
N ALA A 163 -22.59 -14.45 -0.74
CA ALA A 163 -22.10 -13.15 -1.17
C ALA A 163 -21.89 -12.27 0.07
N PHE A 164 -21.17 -11.18 -0.09
CA PHE A 164 -20.92 -10.22 0.98
C PHE A 164 -21.10 -8.80 0.45
N GLU A 165 -21.49 -7.86 1.31
CA GLU A 165 -21.32 -6.44 1.05
C GLU A 165 -20.03 -5.95 1.72
N LEU A 166 -19.12 -5.41 0.91
CA LEU A 166 -17.90 -4.75 1.32
C LEU A 166 -18.16 -3.24 1.36
N THR A 167 -18.21 -2.64 2.55
CA THR A 167 -18.58 -1.23 2.77
C THR A 167 -17.41 -0.42 3.33
N LYS A 168 -17.33 0.88 2.99
CA LYS A 168 -16.35 1.81 3.59
C LYS A 168 -17.05 3.04 4.13
N THR A 169 -17.01 3.21 5.45
CA THR A 169 -17.76 4.24 6.17
C THR A 169 -16.83 5.16 6.96
N ASN A 170 -17.30 6.36 7.25
CA ASN A 170 -16.63 7.28 8.17
C ASN A 170 -17.72 8.07 8.91
N ALA A 171 -17.86 7.84 10.21
CA ALA A 171 -18.98 8.39 10.99
C ALA A 171 -18.81 9.87 11.36
N THR A 172 -17.60 10.42 11.31
CA THR A 172 -17.26 11.75 11.87
C THR A 172 -16.65 12.71 10.83
N GLY A 173 -16.33 12.21 9.64
CA GLY A 173 -15.48 12.89 8.65
C GLY A 173 -13.98 12.86 8.98
N GLN A 174 -13.55 12.36 10.14
CA GLN A 174 -12.14 12.32 10.53
C GLN A 174 -11.47 11.05 9.99
N ALA A 175 -10.32 11.17 9.33
CA ALA A 175 -9.67 10.04 8.64
C ALA A 175 -9.44 8.80 9.52
N LYS A 176 -9.15 9.00 10.82
CA LYS A 176 -8.97 7.94 11.82
C LYS A 176 -10.21 7.06 12.06
N ASP A 177 -11.41 7.60 11.80
CA ASP A 177 -12.69 6.93 12.04
C ASP A 177 -13.20 6.21 10.77
N THR A 178 -12.33 6.07 9.74
CA THR A 178 -12.65 5.35 8.50
C THR A 178 -12.60 3.85 8.72
N LYS A 179 -13.75 3.19 8.68
CA LYS A 179 -13.89 1.74 8.82
C LYS A 179 -14.19 1.08 7.49
N VAL A 180 -13.78 -0.17 7.37
CA VAL A 180 -14.18 -1.08 6.29
C VAL A 180 -14.81 -2.30 6.94
N ALA A 181 -15.97 -2.72 6.45
CA ALA A 181 -16.68 -3.87 6.96
C ALA A 181 -17.10 -4.79 5.82
N LEU A 182 -16.98 -6.09 6.05
CA LEU A 182 -17.50 -7.14 5.18
C LEU A 182 -18.69 -7.79 5.91
N THR A 183 -19.88 -7.75 5.31
CA THR A 183 -21.14 -8.24 5.88
C THR A 183 -21.70 -9.34 4.97
N PRO A 184 -22.07 -10.53 5.47
CA PRO A 184 -22.66 -11.56 4.62
C PRO A 184 -24.06 -11.16 4.16
N LEU A 185 -24.33 -11.35 2.87
CA LEU A 185 -25.66 -11.30 2.27
C LEU A 185 -26.25 -12.72 2.35
N ILE A 186 -27.42 -12.84 2.94
CA ILE A 186 -27.99 -14.13 3.38
C ILE A 186 -29.12 -14.56 2.47
N ASP A 187 -29.95 -13.62 2.03
CA ASP A 187 -31.08 -13.89 1.16
C ASP A 187 -30.70 -13.50 -0.27
N PHE A 188 -30.33 -14.48 -1.10
CA PHE A 188 -29.89 -14.18 -2.48
C PHE A 188 -31.03 -13.70 -3.38
N ASP A 189 -32.29 -13.86 -2.99
CA ASP A 189 -33.44 -13.44 -3.79
C ASP A 189 -33.80 -11.97 -3.49
N GLU A 190 -33.65 -11.53 -2.24
CA GLU A 190 -33.80 -10.11 -1.82
C GLU A 190 -32.50 -9.28 -1.95
N ASP A 191 -31.36 -9.82 -1.49
CA ASP A 191 -30.08 -9.08 -1.40
C ASP A 191 -29.38 -8.90 -2.76
N LEU A 192 -29.63 -9.78 -3.74
CA LEU A 192 -28.98 -9.76 -5.06
C LEU A 192 -29.99 -9.57 -6.21
N ASN A 193 -29.56 -8.93 -7.29
CA ASN A 193 -30.29 -8.98 -8.56
C ASN A 193 -29.87 -10.18 -9.42
N GLU A 194 -30.61 -10.46 -10.50
CA GLU A 194 -30.39 -11.61 -11.38
C GLU A 194 -28.96 -11.65 -11.95
N LYS A 195 -28.43 -10.52 -12.42
CA LYS A 195 -27.06 -10.40 -12.94
C LYS A 195 -26.01 -10.65 -11.86
N GLU A 196 -26.25 -10.18 -10.64
CA GLU A 196 -25.37 -10.43 -9.49
C GLU A 196 -25.35 -11.92 -9.11
N ARG A 197 -26.51 -12.61 -9.15
CA ARG A 197 -26.61 -14.07 -8.95
C ARG A 197 -25.90 -14.86 -10.05
N GLU A 198 -26.08 -14.48 -11.32
CA GLU A 198 -25.33 -15.08 -12.43
C GLU A 198 -23.82 -14.91 -12.24
N ASN A 199 -23.38 -13.69 -11.89
CA ASN A 199 -21.98 -13.39 -11.69
C ASN A 199 -21.41 -14.14 -10.48
N PHE A 200 -22.19 -14.32 -9.42
CA PHE A 200 -21.80 -15.18 -8.30
C PHE A 200 -21.56 -16.64 -8.76
N ALA A 201 -22.47 -17.19 -9.57
CA ALA A 201 -22.36 -18.56 -10.08
C ALA A 201 -21.19 -18.75 -11.08
N LYS A 202 -20.86 -17.74 -11.88
CA LYS A 202 -19.73 -17.77 -12.85
C LYS A 202 -18.36 -18.00 -12.21
N PHE A 203 -18.23 -17.78 -10.90
CA PHE A 203 -16.99 -17.99 -10.14
C PHE A 203 -17.07 -19.17 -9.16
N ASP A 204 -18.02 -20.08 -9.33
CA ASP A 204 -18.07 -21.28 -8.50
C ASP A 204 -16.91 -22.25 -8.77
N GLY A 205 -16.28 -22.73 -7.70
CA GLY A 205 -15.08 -23.54 -7.75
C GLY A 205 -13.83 -22.86 -8.34
N LYS A 206 -13.83 -21.54 -8.56
CA LYS A 206 -12.68 -20.80 -9.10
C LYS A 206 -11.80 -20.21 -8.00
N GLU A 207 -10.51 -20.19 -8.26
CA GLU A 207 -9.49 -19.47 -7.49
C GLU A 207 -9.40 -18.01 -7.95
N PHE A 208 -8.94 -17.11 -7.08
CA PHE A 208 -8.65 -15.72 -7.44
C PHE A 208 -7.40 -15.62 -8.31
N ASN A 209 -7.45 -14.78 -9.33
CA ASN A 209 -6.34 -14.50 -10.22
C ASN A 209 -5.24 -13.69 -9.49
N SER A 210 -4.32 -14.41 -8.84
CA SER A 210 -3.19 -13.82 -8.10
C SER A 210 -2.20 -13.01 -8.97
N ALA A 211 -2.32 -13.06 -10.30
CA ALA A 211 -1.60 -12.15 -11.19
C ALA A 211 -2.14 -10.71 -11.14
N LEU A 212 -3.35 -10.49 -10.60
CA LEU A 212 -3.89 -9.14 -10.36
C LEU A 212 -3.14 -8.36 -9.26
N PHE A 213 -2.26 -9.03 -8.51
CA PHE A 213 -1.33 -8.37 -7.59
C PHE A 213 -0.03 -7.93 -8.29
N ASP A 214 0.28 -8.43 -9.48
CA ASP A 214 1.49 -8.07 -10.21
C ASP A 214 1.32 -6.73 -10.92
N GLY A 215 2.26 -5.79 -10.69
CA GLY A 215 2.26 -4.47 -11.32
C GLY A 215 1.27 -3.46 -10.73
N LEU A 216 0.49 -3.88 -9.73
CA LEU A 216 -0.48 -3.04 -9.01
C LEU A 216 0.16 -1.86 -8.26
N LEU A 217 1.47 -1.89 -8.04
CA LEU A 217 2.21 -0.93 -7.23
C LEU A 217 3.26 -0.20 -8.07
N PHE A 218 3.29 1.13 -7.98
CA PHE A 218 4.33 1.92 -8.61
C PHE A 218 5.67 1.75 -7.86
N GLU A 219 6.63 1.11 -8.52
CA GLU A 219 8.01 0.93 -8.04
C GLU A 219 8.86 2.17 -8.33
N ALA A 220 9.23 2.91 -7.28
CA ALA A 220 10.12 4.06 -7.37
C ALA A 220 11.59 3.65 -7.19
N ASP A 221 12.44 3.98 -8.16
CA ASP A 221 13.89 3.91 -7.99
C ASP A 221 14.41 5.01 -7.04
N GLU A 222 15.71 5.00 -6.74
CA GLU A 222 16.31 5.91 -5.77
C GLU A 222 16.17 7.39 -6.18
N LYS A 223 16.36 7.70 -7.47
CA LYS A 223 16.17 9.04 -8.02
C LYS A 223 14.72 9.51 -7.81
N THR A 224 13.75 8.69 -8.21
CA THR A 224 12.32 8.97 -8.04
C THR A 224 11.95 9.14 -6.56
N GLN A 225 12.58 8.39 -5.67
CA GLN A 225 12.40 8.52 -4.22
C GLN A 225 12.92 9.85 -3.67
N ILE A 226 14.08 10.34 -4.15
CA ILE A 226 14.64 11.65 -3.77
C ILE A 226 13.77 12.79 -4.31
N GLU A 227 13.34 12.72 -5.57
CA GLU A 227 12.39 13.69 -6.17
C GLU A 227 11.07 13.73 -5.37
N ASN A 228 10.56 12.56 -4.98
CA ASN A 228 9.38 12.45 -4.12
C ASN A 228 9.60 13.01 -2.70
N LEU A 229 10.81 12.93 -2.11
CA LEU A 229 11.10 13.59 -0.82
C LEU A 229 11.03 15.10 -0.94
N VAL A 230 11.62 15.66 -1.99
CA VAL A 230 11.57 17.10 -2.26
C VAL A 230 10.12 17.55 -2.49
N ALA A 231 9.32 16.79 -3.26
CA ALA A 231 7.89 17.04 -3.45
C ALA A 231 7.07 16.91 -2.15
N ALA A 232 7.45 16.00 -1.24
CA ALA A 232 6.88 15.91 0.10
C ALA A 232 7.21 17.13 0.98
N GLY A 233 8.26 17.89 0.63
CA GLY A 233 8.75 19.07 1.34
C GLY A 233 9.85 18.77 2.36
N PHE A 234 10.58 17.67 2.19
CA PHE A 234 11.74 17.33 3.00
C PHE A 234 13.02 17.93 2.41
N ASP A 235 13.89 18.48 3.27
CA ASP A 235 15.22 18.93 2.87
C ASP A 235 16.19 17.74 2.88
N ILE A 236 16.46 17.22 1.68
CA ILE A 236 17.32 16.06 1.46
C ILE A 236 18.79 16.26 1.88
N SER A 237 19.24 17.51 2.08
CA SER A 237 20.59 17.79 2.58
C SER A 237 20.78 17.33 4.03
N LEU A 238 19.68 17.26 4.80
CA LEU A 238 19.66 16.80 6.20
C LEU A 238 20.02 15.31 6.35
N ILE A 239 19.96 14.54 5.25
CA ILE A 239 20.38 13.13 5.17
C ILE A 239 21.58 12.92 4.24
N GLY A 240 22.31 14.00 3.91
CA GLY A 240 23.51 13.93 3.07
C GLY A 240 23.25 13.68 1.58
N LEU A 241 22.02 13.86 1.12
CA LEU A 241 21.65 13.70 -0.29
C LEU A 241 21.52 15.05 -1.00
N SER A 242 21.67 15.02 -2.32
CA SER A 242 21.42 16.16 -3.21
C SER A 242 20.66 15.70 -4.44
N LEU A 243 19.82 16.56 -5.01
CA LEU A 243 19.40 16.41 -6.40
C LEU A 243 20.66 16.63 -7.23
N GLY A 244 21.21 15.54 -7.80
CA GLY A 244 22.44 15.61 -8.56
C GLY A 244 22.32 16.69 -9.63
N ALA A 245 23.29 17.62 -9.66
CA ALA A 245 23.44 18.51 -10.78
C ALA A 245 23.51 17.65 -12.05
N GLY A 246 22.70 18.00 -13.05
CA GLY A 246 22.69 17.26 -14.30
C GLY A 246 24.11 17.20 -14.87
N SER A 247 24.51 16.02 -15.33
CA SER A 247 25.71 15.84 -16.14
C SER A 247 25.50 16.50 -17.50
N GLU A 248 25.54 17.83 -17.54
CA GLU A 248 25.93 18.57 -18.73
C GLU A 248 27.46 18.53 -18.80
N ASP A 249 28.00 17.41 -19.28
CA ASP A 249 29.24 17.43 -20.04
C ASP A 249 28.96 18.23 -21.32
N SER A 250 28.87 19.54 -21.17
CA SER A 250 29.02 20.49 -22.26
C SER A 250 30.51 20.56 -22.56
N GLU A 251 30.97 19.53 -23.29
CA GLU A 251 32.28 19.47 -23.91
C GLU A 251 32.47 20.74 -24.75
N ALA A 252 33.17 21.72 -24.18
CA ALA A 252 33.50 22.95 -24.89
C ALA A 252 34.37 22.54 -26.09
N PRO A 253 33.97 22.88 -27.33
CA PRO A 253 34.78 22.52 -28.49
C PRO A 253 36.14 23.20 -28.35
N ALA A 254 37.21 22.42 -28.50
CA ALA A 254 38.56 22.96 -28.49
C ALA A 254 38.68 24.03 -29.58
N GLU A 255 39.15 25.23 -29.21
CA GLU A 255 39.54 26.23 -30.20
C GLU A 255 40.79 25.75 -30.94
N ASP A 256 40.60 25.26 -32.16
CA ASP A 256 41.70 25.00 -33.09
C ASP A 256 42.45 26.32 -33.35
N SER A 257 43.71 26.35 -32.92
CA SER A 257 44.61 27.47 -33.18
C SER A 257 45.04 27.47 -34.65
N PHE A 258 44.40 28.32 -35.45
CA PHE A 258 44.87 28.66 -36.79
C PHE A 258 45.73 29.93 -36.76
N ASP A 259 47.04 29.75 -36.89
CA ASP A 259 48.00 30.80 -37.19
C ASP A 259 47.67 31.50 -38.53
N PHE A 260 47.97 32.80 -38.61
CA PHE A 260 48.04 33.62 -39.82
C PHE A 260 49.22 34.59 -39.76
#